data_AF-A0A2G9TY49-F1
#
_entry.id   AF-A0A2G9TY49-F1
#
_cell.length_a   1.000
_cell.length_b   1.000
_cell.length_c   1.000
_cell.angle_alpha   90.00
_cell.angle_beta   90.00
_cell.angle_gamma   90.00
#
_symmetry.space_group_name_H-M   'P 1'
#
loop_
_entity.id
_entity.type
_entity.pdbx_description
1 polymer ?
#
loop_
_entity_poly.entity_id
_entity_poly.type
_entity_poly.pdbx_seq_one_letter_code
_entity_poly.pdbx_strand_id
1 'polypeptide(L)'
;MRQRGFHHKMANQAQKPLTYKQKSGIAFIEQDDPPFIKEMKKKMGYKEPPKLEDKFEGEGPSDFDDVQTELLRMKEEDRPQVVVLDPETDLSREEMNKELVCKQKEED
;
A
#
# COMPACT_ATOMS: atom_id res chain seq x y z
N MET A 1 68.49 -26.67 27.94
CA MET A 1 68.18 -25.79 26.77
C MET A 1 66.70 -25.43 26.82
N ARG A 2 66.35 -24.16 27.09
CA ARG A 2 64.95 -23.65 27.05
C ARG A 2 64.71 -23.01 25.68
N GLN A 3 63.78 -23.56 24.90
CA GLN A 3 63.33 -22.90 23.67
C GLN A 3 62.28 -21.84 24.00
N ARG A 4 62.44 -20.67 23.38
CA ARG A 4 61.68 -19.45 23.61
C ARG A 4 60.33 -19.52 22.89
N GLY A 5 59.25 -19.29 23.62
CA GLY A 5 57.90 -19.20 23.06
C GLY A 5 57.74 -17.95 22.19
N PHE A 6 57.21 -18.15 20.98
CA PHE A 6 56.76 -17.07 20.11
C PHE A 6 55.47 -16.45 20.68
N HIS A 7 55.60 -15.29 21.30
CA HIS A 7 54.44 -14.45 21.63
C HIS A 7 53.92 -13.77 20.35
N HIS A 8 52.81 -14.26 19.80
CA HIS A 8 52.00 -13.50 18.85
C HIS A 8 51.30 -12.38 19.62
N LYS A 9 51.84 -11.16 19.56
CA LYS A 9 51.11 -9.97 20.01
C LYS A 9 50.12 -9.57 18.91
N MET A 10 48.83 -9.88 19.11
CA MET A 10 47.77 -9.25 18.34
C MET A 10 47.67 -7.77 18.75
N ALA A 11 48.09 -6.87 17.87
CA ALA A 11 47.82 -5.45 18.03
C ALA A 11 46.33 -5.20 17.80
N ASN A 12 45.58 -4.94 18.87
CA ASN A 12 44.18 -4.54 18.77
C ASN A 12 44.15 -3.09 18.27
N GLN A 13 44.12 -2.89 16.95
CA GLN A 13 43.95 -1.58 16.34
C GLN A 13 42.51 -1.13 16.57
N ALA A 14 42.28 -0.28 17.57
CA ALA A 14 41.05 0.48 17.69
C ALA A 14 40.86 1.29 16.39
N GLN A 15 39.88 0.90 15.57
CA GLN A 15 39.64 1.54 14.28
C GLN A 15 39.24 3.00 14.49
N LYS A 16 39.98 3.92 13.87
CA LYS A 16 39.64 5.35 13.88
C LYS A 16 38.26 5.54 13.25
N PRO A 17 37.39 6.42 13.79
CA PRO A 17 36.07 6.65 13.22
C PRO A 17 36.20 7.21 11.81
N LEU A 18 35.40 6.66 10.89
CA LEU A 18 35.38 7.07 9.48
C LEU A 18 34.89 8.52 9.33
N THR A 19 35.53 9.24 8.41
CA THR A 19 35.11 10.61 8.04
C THR A 19 33.87 10.60 7.15
N TYR A 20 33.17 11.74 7.05
CA TYR A 20 31.97 11.87 6.21
C TYR A 20 32.19 11.43 4.76
N LYS A 21 33.31 11.83 4.13
CA LYS A 21 33.67 11.43 2.76
C LYS A 21 33.85 9.92 2.62
N GLN A 22 34.41 9.26 3.64
CA GLN A 22 34.59 7.80 3.63
C GLN A 22 33.28 7.06 3.82
N LYS A 23 32.34 7.60 4.61
CA LYS A 23 31.01 7.02 4.80
C LYS A 23 30.14 7.10 3.54
N SER A 24 30.31 8.14 2.73
CA SER A 24 29.49 8.36 1.53
C SER A 24 29.61 7.26 0.45
N GLY A 25 30.68 6.46 0.49
CA GLY A 25 30.89 5.33 -0.44
C GLY A 25 30.50 3.96 0.12
N ILE A 26 29.91 3.88 1.31
CA ILE A 26 29.56 2.61 1.97
C ILE A 26 28.07 2.37 1.78
N ALA A 27 27.73 1.38 0.95
CA ALA A 27 26.36 0.88 0.83
C ALA A 27 26.16 -0.29 1.81
N PHE A 28 25.00 -0.32 2.48
CA PHE A 28 24.58 -1.50 3.23
C PHE A 28 24.15 -2.58 2.22
N ILE A 29 24.73 -3.76 2.34
CA ILE A 29 24.30 -4.95 1.61
C ILE A 29 23.55 -5.80 2.61
N GLU A 30 22.24 -5.90 2.43
CA GLU A 30 21.43 -6.83 3.21
C GLU A 30 21.81 -8.25 2.83
N GLN A 31 22.34 -9.00 3.79
CA GLN A 31 22.65 -10.42 3.64
C GLN A 31 21.61 -11.22 4.39
N ASP A 32 21.21 -12.34 3.80
CA ASP A 32 20.33 -13.31 4.44
C ASP A 32 20.89 -13.77 5.79
N ASP A 33 19.98 -13.99 6.74
CA ASP A 33 20.33 -14.61 8.01
C ASP A 33 21.04 -15.97 7.79
N PRO A 34 22.12 -16.24 8.54
CA PRO A 34 22.72 -17.56 8.56
C PRO A 34 21.70 -18.65 8.96
N PRO A 35 21.88 -19.91 8.52
CA PRO A 35 20.90 -20.98 8.75
C PRO A 35 20.48 -21.15 10.21
N PHE A 36 21.41 -21.02 11.16
CA PHE A 36 21.13 -21.15 12.59
C PHE A 36 20.22 -20.04 13.13
N ILE A 37 20.35 -18.80 12.62
CA ILE A 37 19.47 -17.69 13.00
C ILE A 37 18.07 -17.90 12.42
N LYS A 38 17.97 -18.37 11.16
CA LYS A 38 16.68 -18.69 10.51
C LYS A 38 15.91 -19.74 11.32
N GLU A 39 16.57 -20.82 11.74
CA GLU A 39 15.95 -21.86 12.57
C GLU A 39 15.53 -21.35 13.95
N MET A 40 16.37 -20.54 14.58
CA MET A 40 16.07 -19.95 15.89
C MET A 40 14.87 -18.99 15.80
N LYS A 41 14.83 -18.11 14.80
CA LYS A 41 13.71 -17.21 14.51
C LYS A 41 12.43 -18.02 14.32
N LYS A 42 12.48 -19.11 13.53
CA LYS A 42 11.33 -20.00 13.33
C LYS A 42 10.83 -20.63 14.64
N LYS A 43 11.73 -21.12 15.51
CA LYS A 43 11.36 -21.68 16.82
C LYS A 43 10.73 -20.66 17.76
N MET A 44 11.17 -19.40 17.68
CA MET A 44 10.62 -18.28 18.46
C MET A 44 9.32 -17.71 17.88
N GLY A 45 8.78 -18.31 16.81
CA GLY A 45 7.53 -17.86 16.18
C GLY A 45 7.68 -16.59 15.33
N TYR A 46 8.90 -16.28 14.88
CA TYR A 46 9.12 -15.19 13.93
C TYR A 46 8.31 -15.42 12.65
N LYS A 47 7.54 -14.41 12.26
CA LYS A 47 6.87 -14.33 10.96
C LYS A 47 7.55 -13.23 10.18
N GLU A 48 7.92 -13.54 8.93
CA GLU A 48 8.45 -12.53 8.03
C GLU A 48 7.40 -11.42 7.85
N PRO A 49 7.84 -10.15 7.76
CA PRO A 49 6.93 -9.07 7.44
C PRO A 49 6.32 -9.32 6.04
N PRO A 50 5.10 -8.82 5.81
CA PRO A 50 4.45 -8.98 4.51
C PRO A 50 5.33 -8.40 3.40
N LYS A 51 5.60 -9.23 2.40
CA LYS A 51 6.32 -8.86 1.17
C LYS A 51 5.37 -8.18 0.20
N LEU A 52 5.92 -7.57 -0.85
CA LEU A 52 5.11 -6.94 -1.88
C LEU A 52 4.30 -8.00 -2.65
N GLU A 53 4.90 -9.16 -2.83
CA GLU A 53 4.43 -10.35 -3.52
C GLU A 53 3.18 -10.93 -2.84
N ASP A 54 3.13 -10.88 -1.51
CA ASP A 54 1.98 -11.32 -0.71
C ASP A 54 0.70 -10.53 -1.02
N LYS A 55 0.81 -9.35 -1.66
CA LYS A 55 -0.36 -8.56 -2.11
C LYS A 55 -0.99 -9.11 -3.39
N PHE A 56 -0.25 -9.90 -4.17
CA PHE A 56 -0.70 -10.43 -5.46
C PHE A 56 -1.21 -11.86 -5.37
N GLU A 57 -0.95 -12.58 -4.28
CA GLU A 57 -1.44 -13.94 -4.05
C GLU A 57 -2.93 -14.01 -3.68
N GLY A 58 -3.57 -12.86 -3.42
CA GLY A 58 -5.01 -12.80 -3.29
C GLY A 58 -5.68 -12.91 -4.65
N GLU A 59 -6.62 -13.84 -4.81
CA GLU A 59 -7.64 -13.72 -5.86
C GLU A 59 -8.29 -12.35 -5.68
N GLY A 60 -7.93 -11.41 -6.57
CA GLY A 60 -8.63 -10.14 -6.69
C GLY A 60 -10.12 -10.45 -6.87
N PRO A 61 -11.03 -9.60 -6.38
CA PRO A 61 -12.44 -9.92 -6.37
C PRO A 61 -12.89 -10.37 -7.78
N SER A 62 -13.36 -11.62 -7.91
CA SER A 62 -13.76 -12.25 -9.17
C SER A 62 -14.92 -11.54 -9.88
N ASP A 63 -15.55 -10.60 -9.19
CA ASP A 63 -16.86 -10.05 -9.52
C ASP A 63 -16.77 -8.62 -10.09
N PHE A 64 -15.62 -8.20 -10.62
CA PHE A 64 -15.48 -6.87 -11.25
C PHE A 64 -16.47 -6.66 -12.42
N ASP A 65 -16.97 -7.73 -13.03
CA ASP A 65 -17.95 -7.67 -14.11
C ASP A 65 -19.41 -7.60 -13.63
N ASP A 66 -19.68 -7.75 -12.32
CA ASP A 66 -21.04 -7.65 -11.77
C ASP A 66 -21.33 -6.24 -11.23
N VAL A 67 -22.15 -5.51 -11.99
CA VAL A 67 -22.62 -4.16 -11.65
C VAL A 67 -23.31 -4.10 -10.29
N GLN A 68 -24.01 -5.17 -9.88
CA GLN A 68 -24.68 -5.21 -8.56
C GLN A 68 -23.65 -5.27 -7.43
N THR A 69 -22.62 -6.11 -7.60
CA THR A 69 -21.54 -6.24 -6.64
C THR A 69 -20.72 -4.95 -6.54
N GLU A 70 -20.49 -4.26 -7.65
CA GLU A 70 -19.84 -2.95 -7.66
C GLU A 70 -20.67 -1.90 -6.91
N LEU A 71 -21.98 -1.83 -7.15
CA LEU A 71 -22.87 -0.89 -6.46
C LEU A 71 -22.91 -1.13 -4.94
N LEU A 72 -22.85 -2.39 -4.50
CA LEU A 72 -22.78 -2.76 -3.08
C LEU A 72 -21.46 -2.34 -2.42
N ARG A 73 -20.36 -2.26 -3.19
CA ARG A 73 -19.04 -1.80 -2.71
C ARG A 73 -18.91 -0.28 -2.63
N MET A 74 -19.68 0.46 -3.44
CA MET A 74 -19.74 1.92 -3.33
C MET A 74 -20.33 2.35 -1.98
N LYS A 75 -19.80 3.45 -1.42
CA LYS A 75 -20.41 4.07 -0.24
C LYS A 75 -21.83 4.51 -0.56
N GLU A 76 -22.72 4.43 0.42
CA GLU A 76 -24.14 4.75 0.22
C GLU A 76 -24.36 6.18 -0.31
N GLU A 77 -23.55 7.14 0.13
CA GLU A 77 -23.54 8.54 -0.32
C GLU A 77 -23.13 8.73 -1.79
N ASP A 78 -22.34 7.81 -2.33
CA ASP A 78 -21.80 7.86 -3.70
C ASP A 78 -22.68 7.07 -4.69
N ARG A 79 -23.70 6.33 -4.20
CA ARG A 79 -24.59 5.54 -5.05
C ARG A 79 -25.58 6.45 -5.79
N PRO A 80 -25.92 6.15 -7.05
CA PRO A 80 -26.94 6.90 -7.78
C PRO A 80 -28.29 6.83 -7.06
N GLN A 81 -28.96 7.98 -6.93
CA GLN A 81 -30.30 8.05 -6.41
C GLN A 81 -31.33 7.77 -7.51
N VAL A 82 -32.20 6.79 -7.28
CA VAL A 82 -33.38 6.55 -8.12
C VAL A 82 -34.54 7.36 -7.56
N VAL A 83 -35.00 8.35 -8.30
CA VAL A 83 -36.18 9.17 -7.96
C VAL A 83 -37.34 8.74 -8.86
N VAL A 84 -38.48 8.44 -8.26
CA VAL A 84 -39.74 8.17 -8.96
C VAL A 84 -40.57 9.44 -8.93
N LEU A 85 -40.97 9.93 -10.10
CA LEU A 85 -41.78 11.14 -10.22
C LEU A 85 -43.22 10.86 -9.81
N ASP A 86 -43.80 11.76 -9.01
CA ASP A 86 -45.22 11.78 -8.68
C ASP A 86 -45.99 12.56 -9.75
N PRO A 87 -46.92 11.94 -10.51
CA PRO A 87 -47.70 12.63 -11.53
C PRO A 87 -48.57 13.78 -11.00
N GLU A 88 -48.90 13.82 -9.71
CA GLU A 88 -49.72 14.89 -9.13
C GLU A 88 -48.91 16.12 -8.71
N THR A 89 -47.63 15.94 -8.36
CA THR A 89 -46.80 17.03 -7.80
C THR A 89 -45.60 17.39 -8.66
N ASP A 90 -45.06 16.45 -9.43
CA ASP A 90 -43.84 16.62 -10.20
C ASP A 90 -44.16 16.91 -11.66
N LEU A 91 -43.34 17.76 -12.29
CA LEU A 91 -43.47 18.07 -13.70
C LEU A 91 -43.00 16.89 -14.55
N SER A 92 -43.80 16.56 -15.56
CA SER A 92 -43.32 15.68 -16.62
C SER A 92 -42.20 16.34 -17.42
N ARG A 93 -41.46 15.52 -18.18
CA ARG A 93 -40.38 16.00 -19.05
C ARG A 93 -40.83 17.09 -20.02
N GLU A 94 -42.04 16.98 -20.55
CA GLU A 94 -42.59 17.92 -21.53
C GLU A 94 -42.94 19.26 -20.88
N GLU A 95 -43.55 19.23 -19.70
CA GLU A 95 -43.92 20.42 -18.94
C GLU A 95 -42.70 21.18 -18.45
N MET A 96 -41.70 20.46 -17.93
CA MET A 96 -40.42 21.04 -17.50
C MET A 96 -39.72 21.76 -18.66
N ASN A 97 -39.65 21.14 -19.84
CA ASN A 97 -39.05 21.77 -21.02
C ASN A 97 -39.81 23.03 -21.46
N LYS A 98 -41.14 23.00 -21.39
CA LYS A 98 -41.98 24.16 -21.72
C LYS A 98 -41.73 25.32 -20.75
N GLU A 99 -41.63 25.03 -19.46
CA GLU A 99 -41.37 26.04 -18.43
C GLU A 99 -39.98 26.66 -18.57
N LEU A 100 -38.94 25.85 -18.86
CA LEU A 100 -37.58 26.37 -19.12
C LEU A 100 -37.54 27.33 -20.31
N VAL A 101 -38.26 27.02 -21.39
CA VAL A 101 -38.35 27.90 -22.57
C VAL A 101 -39.11 29.18 -22.24
N CYS A 102 -40.16 29.13 -21.42
CA CYS A 102 -40.85 30.34 -20.97
C CYS A 102 -39.95 31.22 -20.10
N LYS A 103 -39.25 30.64 -19.11
CA LYS A 103 -38.32 31.37 -18.25
C LYS A 103 -37.20 32.04 -19.02
N GLN A 104 -36.57 31.33 -19.97
CA GLN A 104 -35.52 31.92 -20.82
C GLN A 104 -36.02 33.13 -21.62
N LYS A 105 -37.27 33.12 -22.09
CA LYS A 105 -37.88 34.25 -22.81
C LYS A 105 -38.26 35.44 -21.92
N GLU A 106 -38.40 35.23 -20.62
CA GLU A 106 -38.68 36.29 -19.65
C GLU A 106 -37.40 36.94 -19.11
N GLU A 107 -36.27 36.21 -19.16
CA GLU A 107 -34.94 36.69 -18.74
C GLU A 107 -34.18 37.45 -19.86
N ASP A 108 -34.60 37.32 -21.12
CA ASP A 108 -34.11 38.08 -22.30
C ASP A 108 -34.94 39.36 -22.58
#